data_AF-A0A090QVX9-F1
#
_entry.id   AF-A0A090QVX9-F1
#
_cell.length_a   1.000
_cell.length_b   1.000
_cell.length_c   1.000
_cell.angle_alpha   90.00
_cell.angle_beta   90.00
_cell.angle_gamma   90.00
#
_symmetry.space_group_name_H-M   'P 1'
#
loop_
_entity.id
_entity.type
_entity.pdbx_description
1 polymer ?
#
loop_
_entity_poly.entity_id
_entity_poly.type
_entity_poly.pdbx_seq_one_letter_code
_entity_poly.pdbx_strand_id
1 'polypeptide(L)'
;MKLAFKSGFIIERANGSAGNFVEIGRTTPYSEAQWLEKMNAAPNEDKMNEIELAMDFYLDVLEDNGGTMSFNDGIGELKNQKAAEDFQLMISLLTAIKNAEAAKGLGFSYVDQTVENGVDYTYRVKLVAPSTIYKIESIPFSIKAINNSDALKNKIYIKTGDTELGFVWNEHPDLSGVDVERTINGKNVKLNKAPIYAIRGSDYDGPKRTGFDEDSLVNYQKYTYRFYAQTLFGERVQFAEVTGMPRDRKPPQQPFLKQPQHAQPDEVHIEWEMQAPIAGDFKGFAISRSEENNGTFTLLHDKLLPQTARKFIDKSFLMDKTNYYLVQAVDTANNVSSSFPVAVTLIDSIPPSKPIFIKGKIDSTGVVTVDIKKNPEADLMGYRLYRSNAAEHEFSAIKEGFLSIDSMGRDVKTVYKDTVTLKSLTPYIYYRVEALDFNHNTSEFSDILKVKRPDKIAPTTPVFKKIKSTEDVIELQFALSKSIDVKEQILYRKTNLKAHGKSIKF
;
A
#
# COMPACT_ATOMS: atom_id res chain seq x y z
N MET A 1 -17.05 56.59 -11.55
CA MET A 1 -16.62 56.79 -10.16
C MET A 1 -16.33 58.25 -9.81
N LYS A 2 -15.63 59.02 -10.65
CA LYS A 2 -15.40 60.47 -10.45
C LYS A 2 -16.67 61.28 -10.09
N LEU A 3 -17.81 60.99 -10.73
CA LEU A 3 -19.11 61.59 -10.36
C LEU A 3 -19.52 61.31 -8.91
N ALA A 4 -19.29 60.09 -8.42
CA ALA A 4 -19.57 59.70 -7.04
C ALA A 4 -18.69 60.47 -6.05
N PHE A 5 -17.39 60.58 -6.33
CA PHE A 5 -16.49 61.32 -5.44
C PHE A 5 -16.78 62.82 -5.40
N LYS A 6 -17.29 63.40 -6.50
CA LYS A 6 -17.68 64.81 -6.53
C LYS A 6 -19.01 65.12 -5.86
N SER A 7 -19.98 64.21 -5.95
CA SER A 7 -21.38 64.49 -5.57
C SER A 7 -21.94 63.63 -4.45
N GLY A 8 -21.29 62.51 -4.14
CA GLY A 8 -21.75 61.54 -3.16
C GLY A 8 -22.84 60.59 -3.65
N PHE A 9 -23.40 59.86 -2.70
CA PHE A 9 -24.48 58.91 -2.91
C PHE A 9 -25.70 59.23 -2.05
N ILE A 10 -26.87 58.87 -2.56
CA ILE A 10 -28.15 58.85 -1.84
C ILE A 10 -28.42 57.40 -1.45
N ILE A 11 -28.70 57.18 -0.17
CA ILE A 11 -29.10 55.89 0.37
C ILE A 11 -30.62 55.91 0.56
N GLU A 12 -31.30 55.00 -0.11
CA GLU A 12 -32.74 54.84 0.03
C GLU A 12 -33.08 53.46 0.59
N ARG A 13 -34.15 53.40 1.38
CA ARG A 13 -34.64 52.17 2.02
C ARG A 13 -36.14 52.02 1.79
N ALA A 14 -36.60 50.78 1.65
CA ALA A 14 -38.00 50.40 1.72
C ALA A 14 -38.21 49.29 2.75
N ASN A 15 -39.40 49.20 3.34
CA ASN A 15 -39.77 48.10 4.22
C ASN A 15 -40.27 46.92 3.37
N GLY A 16 -39.71 45.73 3.59
CA GLY A 16 -39.98 44.52 2.79
C GLY A 16 -39.55 44.68 1.33
N SER A 17 -40.21 43.95 0.43
CA SER A 17 -39.96 44.01 -1.04
C SER A 17 -40.69 45.16 -1.74
N ALA A 18 -41.31 46.07 -0.98
CA ALA A 18 -42.13 47.15 -1.54
C ALA A 18 -41.27 48.18 -2.29
N GLY A 19 -41.74 48.66 -3.44
CA GLY A 19 -41.02 49.64 -4.28
C GLY A 19 -41.03 51.08 -3.75
N ASN A 20 -41.56 51.33 -2.56
CA ASN A 20 -41.68 52.67 -1.96
C ASN A 20 -40.40 53.01 -1.17
N PHE A 21 -39.36 53.36 -1.92
CA PHE A 21 -38.08 53.79 -1.36
C PHE A 21 -38.16 55.20 -0.78
N VAL A 22 -37.68 55.37 0.44
CA VAL A 22 -37.47 56.68 1.09
C VAL A 22 -35.98 56.94 1.28
N GLU A 23 -35.56 58.18 1.06
CA GLU A 23 -34.19 58.61 1.37
C GLU A 23 -33.97 58.57 2.88
N ILE A 24 -32.97 57.82 3.33
CA ILE A 24 -32.60 57.70 4.76
C ILE A 24 -31.28 58.41 5.07
N GLY A 25 -30.48 58.72 4.05
CA GLY A 25 -29.23 59.43 4.23
C GLY A 25 -28.48 59.63 2.93
N ARG A 26 -27.36 60.34 3.06
CA ARG A 26 -26.40 60.57 1.97
C ARG A 26 -25.00 60.31 2.48
N THR A 27 -24.12 59.87 1.59
CA THR A 27 -22.69 59.76 1.84
C THR A 27 -21.96 60.71 0.92
N THR A 28 -20.98 61.44 1.45
CA THR A 28 -20.08 62.28 0.68
C THR A 28 -18.67 62.02 1.17
N PRO A 29 -17.65 62.09 0.30
CA PRO A 29 -16.28 61.99 0.75
C PRO A 29 -15.93 63.06 1.80
N TYR A 30 -14.94 62.76 2.62
CA TYR A 30 -14.41 63.70 3.60
C TYR A 30 -13.77 64.91 2.91
N SER A 31 -13.89 66.05 3.58
CA SER A 31 -13.02 67.19 3.28
C SER A 31 -11.59 66.87 3.69
N GLU A 32 -10.63 67.60 3.13
CA GLU A 32 -9.21 67.45 3.50
C GLU A 32 -8.97 67.60 5.01
N ALA A 33 -9.66 68.53 5.65
CA ALA A 33 -9.59 68.70 7.11
C ALA A 33 -10.11 67.49 7.88
N GLN A 34 -11.20 66.86 7.41
CA GLN A 34 -11.74 65.64 8.01
C GLN A 34 -10.81 64.45 7.83
N TRP A 35 -10.17 64.31 6.67
CA TRP A 35 -9.16 63.27 6.46
C TRP A 35 -8.00 63.40 7.44
N LEU A 36 -7.43 64.61 7.57
CA LEU A 36 -6.34 64.88 8.51
C LEU A 36 -6.75 64.63 9.97
N GLU A 37 -7.97 64.99 10.35
CA GLU A 37 -8.51 64.68 11.68
C GLU A 37 -8.52 63.16 11.93
N LYS A 38 -9.00 62.38 10.97
CA LYS A 38 -9.09 60.91 11.10
C LYS A 38 -7.75 60.21 11.06
N MET A 39 -6.79 60.70 10.28
CA MET A 39 -5.41 60.20 10.30
C MET A 39 -4.77 60.42 11.67
N ASN A 40 -4.90 61.61 12.24
CA ASN A 40 -4.35 61.92 13.57
C ASN A 40 -5.03 61.13 14.70
N ALA A 41 -6.29 60.74 14.52
CA ALA A 41 -7.03 59.92 15.47
C ALA A 41 -6.82 58.40 15.27
N ALA A 42 -5.99 57.98 14.30
CA ALA A 42 -5.79 56.57 14.01
C ALA A 42 -5.14 55.84 15.20
N PRO A 43 -5.59 54.61 15.51
CA PRO A 43 -5.13 53.89 16.70
C PRO A 43 -3.68 53.40 16.60
N ASN A 44 -3.14 53.29 15.38
CA ASN A 44 -1.76 52.88 15.10
C ASN A 44 -1.36 53.34 13.69
N GLU A 45 -0.06 53.22 13.40
CA GLU A 45 0.56 53.62 12.13
C GLU A 45 -0.04 52.89 10.92
N ASP A 46 -0.30 51.58 11.02
CA ASP A 46 -0.92 50.82 9.92
C ASP A 46 -2.30 51.39 9.55
N LYS A 47 -3.13 51.71 10.55
CA LYS A 47 -4.45 52.32 10.33
C LYS A 47 -4.36 53.76 9.83
N MET A 48 -3.34 54.51 10.23
CA MET A 48 -3.07 55.84 9.70
C MET A 48 -2.71 55.76 8.21
N ASN A 49 -1.78 54.87 7.85
CA ASN A 49 -1.33 54.67 6.47
C ASN A 49 -2.48 54.21 5.55
N GLU A 50 -3.39 53.37 6.06
CA GLU A 50 -4.61 52.99 5.32
C GLU A 50 -5.52 54.20 5.06
N ILE A 51 -5.68 55.11 6.03
CA ILE A 51 -6.51 56.32 5.86
C ILE A 51 -5.83 57.30 4.87
N GLU A 52 -4.52 57.49 5.01
CA GLU A 52 -3.70 58.32 4.10
C GLU A 52 -3.81 57.84 2.65
N LEU A 53 -3.64 56.54 2.41
CA LEU A 53 -3.75 55.95 1.09
C LEU A 53 -5.12 56.17 0.44
N ALA A 54 -6.20 56.17 1.24
CA ALA A 54 -7.54 56.47 0.76
C ALA A 54 -7.73 57.96 0.45
N MET A 55 -7.15 58.85 1.26
CA MET A 55 -7.12 60.29 1.02
C MET A 55 -6.38 60.62 -0.27
N ASP A 56 -5.16 60.10 -0.45
CA ASP A 56 -4.33 60.33 -1.64
C ASP A 56 -5.05 59.90 -2.92
N PHE A 57 -5.65 58.71 -2.90
CA PHE A 57 -6.46 58.24 -4.02
C PHE A 57 -7.63 59.18 -4.33
N TYR A 58 -8.35 59.63 -3.30
CA TYR A 58 -9.48 60.54 -3.48
C TYR A 58 -9.05 61.86 -4.13
N LEU A 59 -7.94 62.44 -3.66
CA LEU A 59 -7.39 63.68 -4.20
C LEU A 59 -6.93 63.51 -5.66
N ASP A 60 -6.22 62.43 -5.97
CA ASP A 60 -5.75 62.14 -7.33
C ASP A 60 -6.92 61.97 -8.32
N VAL A 61 -8.01 61.31 -7.92
CA VAL A 61 -9.21 61.16 -8.77
C VAL A 61 -9.91 62.50 -9.03
N LEU A 62 -9.78 63.47 -8.12
CA LEU A 62 -10.35 64.80 -8.31
C LEU A 62 -9.52 65.65 -9.29
N GLU A 63 -8.20 65.46 -9.32
CA GLU A 63 -7.34 66.08 -10.32
C GLU A 63 -7.78 65.63 -11.73
N ASP A 64 -7.97 66.58 -12.64
CA ASP A 64 -8.41 66.29 -14.01
C ASP A 64 -7.20 66.03 -14.90
N ASN A 65 -6.47 64.96 -14.60
CA ASN A 65 -5.27 64.53 -15.33
C ASN A 65 -5.61 63.85 -16.66
N GLY A 66 -6.72 64.24 -17.30
CA GLY A 66 -7.21 63.69 -18.56
C GLY A 66 -6.12 63.78 -19.64
N GLY A 67 -5.72 62.62 -20.17
CA GLY A 67 -4.52 62.46 -20.97
C GLY A 67 -4.52 63.32 -22.23
N THR A 68 -3.41 64.03 -22.46
CA THR A 68 -3.07 64.57 -23.78
C THR A 68 -2.88 63.40 -24.74
N MET A 69 -3.84 63.17 -25.63
CA MET A 69 -3.78 62.07 -26.60
C MET A 69 -2.69 62.37 -27.65
N SER A 70 -1.56 61.64 -27.60
CA SER A 70 -0.59 61.59 -28.69
C SER A 70 -1.07 60.58 -29.74
N PHE A 71 -1.28 61.02 -30.99
CA PHE A 71 -1.64 60.11 -32.09
C PHE A 71 -0.50 59.15 -32.48
N ASN A 72 0.74 59.42 -32.05
CA ASN A 72 1.91 58.59 -32.39
C ASN A 72 2.09 57.38 -31.45
N ASP A 73 1.67 57.48 -30.18
CA ASP A 73 1.87 56.46 -29.14
C ASP A 73 0.53 55.85 -28.63
N GLY A 74 -0.58 56.29 -29.21
CA GLY A 74 -1.86 56.49 -28.54
C GLY A 74 -2.61 55.27 -27.99
N ILE A 75 -2.39 54.04 -28.45
CA ILE A 75 -3.10 52.87 -27.88
C ILE A 75 -2.36 52.29 -26.67
N GLY A 76 -1.02 52.33 -26.69
CA GLY A 76 -0.19 51.81 -25.59
C GLY A 76 -0.28 52.68 -24.34
N GLU A 77 -0.20 53.99 -24.51
CA GLU A 77 -0.34 54.96 -23.41
C GLU A 77 -1.73 54.92 -22.78
N LEU A 78 -2.79 54.87 -23.59
CA LEU A 78 -4.17 54.72 -23.08
C LEU A 78 -4.33 53.43 -22.28
N LYS A 79 -3.74 52.32 -22.73
CA LYS A 79 -3.79 51.05 -22.01
C LYS A 79 -3.04 51.12 -20.67
N ASN A 80 -1.88 51.75 -20.64
CA ASN A 80 -1.08 51.91 -19.42
C ASN A 80 -1.75 52.85 -18.42
N GLN A 81 -2.29 53.98 -18.90
CA GLN A 81 -3.08 54.90 -18.08
C GLN A 81 -4.29 54.19 -17.49
N LYS A 82 -5.05 53.46 -18.32
CA LYS A 82 -6.21 52.71 -17.85
C LYS A 82 -5.82 51.65 -16.82
N ALA A 83 -4.72 50.94 -17.02
CA ALA A 83 -4.20 49.97 -16.07
C ALA A 83 -3.79 50.61 -14.74
N ALA A 84 -3.18 51.81 -14.76
CA ALA A 84 -2.83 52.56 -13.56
C ALA A 84 -4.08 53.01 -12.79
N GLU A 85 -5.07 53.58 -13.48
CA GLU A 85 -6.36 53.97 -12.90
C GLU A 85 -7.10 52.77 -12.29
N ASP A 86 -7.12 51.62 -12.98
CA ASP A 86 -7.74 50.40 -12.49
C ASP A 86 -6.99 49.84 -11.27
N PHE A 87 -5.66 49.92 -11.26
CA PHE A 87 -4.86 49.50 -10.11
C PHE A 87 -5.09 50.40 -8.89
N GLN A 88 -5.07 51.73 -9.07
CA GLN A 88 -5.39 52.68 -8.01
C GLN A 88 -6.79 52.45 -7.45
N LEU A 89 -7.77 52.22 -8.33
CA LEU A 89 -9.13 51.88 -7.91
C LEU A 89 -9.19 50.58 -7.11
N MET A 90 -8.50 49.54 -7.56
CA MET A 90 -8.44 48.27 -6.82
C MET A 90 -7.87 48.47 -5.42
N ILE A 91 -6.77 49.23 -5.30
CA ILE A 91 -6.15 49.53 -4.01
C ILE A 91 -7.11 50.31 -3.11
N SER A 92 -7.80 51.34 -3.61
CA SER A 92 -8.72 52.14 -2.79
C SER A 92 -9.94 51.34 -2.30
N LEU A 93 -10.48 50.45 -3.13
CA LEU A 93 -11.55 49.54 -2.72
C LEU A 93 -11.07 48.55 -1.64
N LEU A 94 -9.86 47.99 -1.79
CA LEU A 94 -9.28 47.12 -0.77
C LEU A 94 -9.05 47.86 0.55
N THR A 95 -8.61 49.12 0.49
CA THR A 95 -8.41 49.97 1.66
C THR A 95 -9.75 50.28 2.35
N ALA A 96 -10.79 50.62 1.59
CA ALA A 96 -12.14 50.82 2.13
C ALA A 96 -12.67 49.55 2.82
N ILE A 97 -12.41 48.38 2.25
CA ILE A 97 -12.80 47.09 2.85
C ILE A 97 -12.01 46.83 4.15
N LYS A 98 -10.76 47.27 4.27
CA LYS A 98 -9.91 47.04 5.46
C LYS A 98 -10.11 48.05 6.59
N ASN A 99 -10.67 49.22 6.29
CA ASN A 99 -10.73 50.33 7.21
C ASN A 99 -12.06 51.10 7.09
N ALA A 100 -12.88 51.00 8.14
CA ALA A 100 -14.18 51.65 8.19
C ALA A 100 -14.11 53.18 8.03
N GLU A 101 -13.07 53.84 8.58
CA GLU A 101 -12.92 55.30 8.43
C GLU A 101 -12.50 55.66 7.00
N ALA A 102 -11.65 54.86 6.35
CA ALA A 102 -11.34 55.03 4.93
C ALA A 102 -12.59 54.86 4.04
N ALA A 103 -13.43 53.84 4.31
CA ALA A 103 -14.70 53.65 3.60
C ALA A 103 -15.65 54.84 3.77
N LYS A 104 -15.76 55.38 5.00
CA LYS A 104 -16.58 56.58 5.26
C LYS A 104 -16.01 57.79 4.53
N GLY A 105 -14.69 57.98 4.59
CA GLY A 105 -14.02 59.10 3.95
C GLY A 105 -14.09 59.07 2.42
N LEU A 106 -14.21 57.90 1.81
CA LEU A 106 -14.49 57.75 0.37
C LEU A 106 -15.98 57.84 0.03
N GLY A 107 -16.87 57.94 1.03
CA GLY A 107 -18.33 57.92 0.85
C GLY A 107 -18.90 56.53 0.50
N PHE A 108 -18.15 55.46 0.72
CA PHE A 108 -18.53 54.08 0.40
C PHE A 108 -19.24 53.33 1.53
N SER A 109 -19.40 53.93 2.70
CA SER A 109 -20.14 53.32 3.82
C SER A 109 -21.18 54.26 4.43
N TYR A 110 -22.26 53.66 4.91
CA TYR A 110 -23.34 54.32 5.63
C TYR A 110 -23.89 53.36 6.69
N VAL A 111 -24.22 53.87 7.88
CA VAL A 111 -24.78 53.09 8.98
C VAL A 111 -26.22 53.53 9.23
N ASP A 112 -27.18 52.67 8.91
CA ASP A 112 -28.59 52.89 9.24
C ASP A 112 -28.85 52.56 10.71
N GLN A 113 -28.96 53.59 11.55
CA GLN A 113 -29.23 53.45 12.98
C GLN A 113 -30.73 53.32 13.31
N THR A 114 -31.60 53.32 12.29
CA THR A 114 -33.06 53.34 12.46
C THR A 114 -33.69 51.98 12.16
N VAL A 115 -32.88 50.92 12.04
CA VAL A 115 -33.34 49.56 11.78
C VAL A 115 -33.92 48.91 13.03
N GLU A 116 -34.97 48.12 12.83
CA GLU A 116 -35.63 47.34 13.88
C GLU A 116 -35.34 45.85 13.70
N ASN A 117 -35.04 45.17 14.81
CA ASN A 117 -34.70 43.75 14.79
C ASN A 117 -35.89 42.88 14.32
N GLY A 118 -35.64 41.99 13.36
CA GLY A 118 -36.59 41.08 12.73
C GLY A 118 -37.23 41.63 11.45
N VAL A 119 -37.05 42.91 11.11
CA VAL A 119 -37.67 43.55 9.96
C VAL A 119 -36.86 43.31 8.68
N ASP A 120 -37.56 43.04 7.57
CA ASP A 120 -36.97 42.99 6.24
C ASP A 120 -36.88 44.39 5.65
N TYR A 121 -35.69 44.78 5.19
CA TYR A 121 -35.44 46.05 4.51
C TYR A 121 -34.87 45.79 3.12
N THR A 122 -35.24 46.66 2.18
CA THR A 122 -34.61 46.70 0.86
C THR A 122 -33.91 48.03 0.70
N TYR A 123 -32.60 48.01 0.49
CA TYR A 123 -31.75 49.18 0.29
C TYR A 123 -31.41 49.35 -1.18
N ARG A 124 -31.21 50.59 -1.61
CA ARG A 124 -30.58 50.88 -2.90
C ARG A 124 -29.75 52.16 -2.81
N VAL A 125 -28.69 52.24 -3.61
CA VAL A 125 -27.76 53.37 -3.64
C VAL A 125 -27.88 54.09 -4.98
N LYS A 126 -28.05 55.41 -4.96
CA LYS A 126 -28.09 56.26 -6.16
C LYS A 126 -26.96 57.29 -6.12
N LEU A 127 -26.53 57.74 -7.28
CA LEU A 127 -25.67 58.92 -7.37
C LEU A 127 -26.49 60.18 -7.14
N VAL A 128 -25.90 61.14 -6.44
CA VAL A 128 -26.49 62.48 -6.27
C VAL A 128 -26.51 63.22 -7.61
N ALA A 129 -25.39 63.22 -8.35
CA ALA A 129 -25.32 63.84 -9.67
C ALA A 129 -25.70 62.87 -10.80
N PRO A 130 -26.53 63.29 -11.77
CA PRO A 130 -26.80 62.50 -12.97
C PRO A 130 -25.55 62.42 -13.86
N SER A 131 -25.37 61.29 -14.55
CA SER A 131 -24.39 61.19 -15.63
C SER A 131 -25.02 61.71 -16.93
N THR A 132 -24.29 62.54 -17.67
CA THR A 132 -24.68 63.04 -18.99
C THR A 132 -24.44 62.02 -20.11
N ILE A 133 -23.69 60.96 -19.84
CA ILE A 133 -23.23 59.98 -20.83
C ILE A 133 -23.91 58.63 -20.63
N TYR A 134 -24.09 58.20 -19.38
CA TYR A 134 -24.59 56.88 -19.04
C TYR A 134 -25.87 56.94 -18.22
N LYS A 135 -26.81 56.03 -18.48
CA LYS A 135 -27.92 55.77 -17.56
C LYS A 135 -27.41 54.87 -16.43
N ILE A 136 -27.39 55.38 -15.21
CA ILE A 136 -26.92 54.63 -14.04
C ILE A 136 -28.14 54.13 -13.28
N GLU A 137 -28.36 52.82 -13.31
CA GLU A 137 -29.46 52.17 -12.61
C GLU A 137 -29.03 51.69 -11.22
N SER A 138 -29.93 51.85 -10.25
CA SER A 138 -29.71 51.41 -8.88
C SER A 138 -30.35 50.05 -8.68
N ILE A 139 -29.56 49.09 -8.18
CA ILE A 139 -30.01 47.71 -7.94
C ILE A 139 -30.43 47.59 -6.47
N PRO A 140 -31.67 47.13 -6.17
CA PRO A 140 -32.11 46.90 -4.80
C PRO A 140 -31.44 45.67 -4.19
N PHE A 141 -31.11 45.75 -2.91
CA PHE A 141 -30.58 44.66 -2.09
C PHE A 141 -31.45 44.48 -0.85
N SER A 142 -32.03 43.29 -0.68
CA SER A 142 -32.90 42.99 0.47
C SER A 142 -32.14 42.24 1.56
N ILE A 143 -32.31 42.66 2.80
CA ILE A 143 -31.69 42.06 3.98
C ILE A 143 -32.67 42.08 5.15
N LYS A 144 -32.66 41.02 5.96
CA LYS A 144 -33.37 41.00 7.24
C LYS A 144 -32.47 41.56 8.33
N ALA A 145 -32.91 42.60 9.04
CA ALA A 145 -32.18 43.16 10.16
C ALA A 145 -32.29 42.22 11.37
N ILE A 146 -31.37 41.27 11.51
CA ILE A 146 -31.33 40.36 12.67
C ILE A 146 -30.00 40.48 13.39
N ASN A 147 -30.04 40.51 14.71
CA ASN A 147 -28.84 40.33 15.53
C ASN A 147 -28.48 38.84 15.56
N ASN A 148 -27.68 38.40 14.59
CA ASN A 148 -27.22 37.02 14.48
C ASN A 148 -25.70 36.94 14.67
N SER A 149 -25.26 36.83 15.93
CA SER A 149 -23.85 36.63 16.25
C SER A 149 -23.27 35.30 15.74
N ASP A 150 -24.13 34.33 15.42
CA ASP A 150 -23.72 33.05 14.84
C ASP A 150 -23.51 33.13 13.32
N ALA A 151 -24.00 34.18 12.64
CA ALA A 151 -23.85 34.34 11.19
C ALA A 151 -22.39 34.39 10.75
N LEU A 152 -21.50 34.87 11.61
CA LEU A 152 -20.07 35.00 11.31
C LEU A 152 -19.24 33.85 11.90
N LYS A 153 -19.85 32.91 12.62
CA LYS A 153 -19.11 31.73 13.10
C LYS A 153 -18.73 30.85 11.92
N ASN A 154 -17.51 30.34 11.95
CA ASN A 154 -17.03 29.43 10.91
C ASN A 154 -16.26 28.27 11.54
N LYS A 155 -16.51 27.07 11.04
CA LYS A 155 -15.99 25.85 11.66
C LYS A 155 -14.52 25.62 11.27
N ILE A 156 -13.68 25.44 12.29
CA ILE A 156 -12.30 24.97 12.13
C ILE A 156 -12.24 23.45 12.28
N TYR A 157 -11.60 22.78 11.33
CA TYR A 157 -11.22 21.37 11.39
C TYR A 157 -9.76 21.27 11.82
N ILE A 158 -9.47 20.42 12.80
CA ILE A 158 -8.13 20.26 13.36
C ILE A 158 -7.53 18.95 12.85
N LYS A 159 -6.32 19.02 12.29
CA LYS A 159 -5.47 17.89 11.97
C LYS A 159 -4.38 17.80 13.03
N THR A 160 -4.33 16.69 13.74
CA THR A 160 -3.31 16.44 14.76
C THR A 160 -2.14 15.66 14.15
N GLY A 161 -0.92 16.17 14.23
CA GLY A 161 0.31 15.48 13.83
C GLY A 161 1.27 15.31 15.01
N ASP A 162 2.49 14.85 14.69
CA ASP A 162 3.61 14.75 15.64
C ASP A 162 4.23 16.13 15.83
N THR A 163 4.19 16.66 17.05
CA THR A 163 4.68 18.03 17.37
C THR A 163 4.04 19.15 16.54
N GLU A 164 2.93 18.88 15.86
CA GLU A 164 2.28 19.83 14.95
C GLU A 164 0.75 19.80 15.06
N LEU A 165 0.13 20.94 14.79
CA LEU A 165 -1.31 21.10 14.63
C LEU A 165 -1.60 21.84 13.34
N GLY A 166 -2.43 21.22 12.50
CA GLY A 166 -3.00 21.85 11.32
C GLY A 166 -4.45 22.25 11.54
N PHE A 167 -4.84 23.36 10.94
CA PHE A 167 -6.18 23.93 11.02
C PHE A 167 -6.67 24.22 9.61
N VAL A 168 -7.89 23.78 9.30
CA VAL A 168 -8.50 23.98 7.99
C VAL A 168 -9.92 24.49 8.17
N TRP A 169 -10.33 25.45 7.36
CA TRP A 169 -11.69 25.96 7.32
C TRP A 169 -12.16 26.19 5.90
N ASN A 170 -13.48 26.20 5.72
CA ASN A 170 -14.08 26.65 4.47
C ASN A 170 -14.09 28.18 4.47
N GLU A 171 -13.94 28.80 3.30
CA GLU A 171 -14.08 30.26 3.18
C GLU A 171 -15.52 30.68 3.52
N HIS A 172 -15.66 31.78 4.26
CA HIS A 172 -16.95 32.37 4.60
C HIS A 172 -17.17 33.59 3.69
N PRO A 173 -18.35 33.76 3.06
CA PRO A 173 -18.57 34.82 2.07
C PRO A 173 -18.37 36.24 2.63
N ASP A 174 -18.69 36.44 3.91
CA ASP A 174 -18.61 37.75 4.57
C ASP A 174 -17.31 37.99 5.34
N LEU A 175 -16.35 37.06 5.31
CA LEU A 175 -15.10 37.15 6.06
C LEU A 175 -13.88 37.03 5.14
N SER A 176 -12.87 37.86 5.38
CA SER A 176 -11.60 37.82 4.67
C SER A 176 -10.43 38.07 5.64
N GLY A 177 -9.21 37.75 5.23
CA GLY A 177 -8.00 38.05 6.00
C GLY A 177 -7.99 37.43 7.40
N VAL A 178 -7.61 36.15 7.50
CA VAL A 178 -7.62 35.43 8.77
C VAL A 178 -6.36 35.69 9.58
N ASP A 179 -6.53 36.08 10.84
CA ASP A 179 -5.51 36.13 11.86
C ASP A 179 -5.69 34.99 12.86
N VAL A 180 -4.57 34.38 13.26
CA VAL A 180 -4.55 33.27 14.20
C VAL A 180 -3.79 33.70 15.44
N GLU A 181 -4.42 33.53 16.59
CA GLU A 181 -3.81 33.73 17.90
C GLU A 181 -3.75 32.41 18.66
N ARG A 182 -2.70 32.24 19.46
CA ARG A 182 -2.60 31.15 20.44
C ARG A 182 -2.47 31.72 21.84
N THR A 183 -3.14 31.09 22.80
CA THR A 183 -2.98 31.45 24.21
C THR A 183 -1.67 30.87 24.75
N ILE A 184 -0.77 31.75 25.20
CA ILE A 184 0.53 31.44 25.79
C ILE A 184 0.58 32.13 27.16
N ASN A 185 0.73 31.36 28.24
CA ASN A 185 0.78 31.87 29.62
C ASN A 185 -0.38 32.83 29.97
N GLY A 186 -1.60 32.49 29.51
CA GLY A 186 -2.81 33.29 29.72
C GLY A 186 -2.96 34.52 28.83
N LYS A 187 -1.99 34.83 27.96
CA LYS A 187 -2.04 35.93 27.00
C LYS A 187 -2.24 35.41 25.58
N ASN A 188 -2.93 36.17 24.75
CA ASN A 188 -3.07 35.83 23.34
C ASN A 188 -1.92 36.43 22.54
N VAL A 189 -1.25 35.57 21.78
CA VAL A 189 -0.14 35.97 20.92
C VAL A 189 -0.53 35.65 19.48
N LYS A 190 -0.48 36.66 18.62
CA LYS A 190 -0.69 36.52 17.18
C LYS A 190 0.45 35.70 16.58
N LEU A 191 0.12 34.71 15.76
CA LEU A 191 1.09 33.77 15.19
C LEU A 191 1.50 34.15 13.76
N ASN A 192 0.58 34.66 12.95
CA ASN A 192 0.85 35.09 11.59
C ASN A 192 1.27 36.57 11.55
N LYS A 193 2.28 36.92 10.75
CA LYS A 193 2.73 38.32 10.59
C LYS A 193 1.77 39.15 9.73
N ALA A 194 1.16 38.53 8.73
CA ALA A 194 0.18 39.14 7.83
C ALA A 194 -1.10 38.28 7.80
N PRO A 195 -2.28 38.88 7.62
CA PRO A 195 -3.53 38.12 7.52
C PRO A 195 -3.50 37.13 6.36
N ILE A 196 -4.10 35.96 6.58
CA ILE A 196 -4.15 34.87 5.62
C ILE A 196 -5.32 35.12 4.67
N TYR A 197 -5.02 35.33 3.39
CA TYR A 197 -6.01 35.48 2.31
C TYR A 197 -5.99 34.27 1.39
N ALA A 198 -7.16 33.81 0.97
CA ALA A 198 -7.29 32.82 -0.08
C ALA A 198 -7.51 33.53 -1.42
N ILE A 199 -6.53 33.46 -2.31
CA ILE A 199 -6.62 34.02 -3.66
C ILE A 199 -6.77 32.86 -4.63
N ARG A 200 -7.78 32.93 -5.49
CA ARG A 200 -8.10 31.90 -6.50
C ARG A 200 -8.42 32.54 -7.83
N GLY A 201 -8.15 31.82 -8.91
CA GLY A 201 -8.59 32.21 -10.26
C GLY A 201 -10.11 32.25 -10.35
N SER A 202 -10.63 33.10 -11.24
CA SER A 202 -12.07 33.27 -11.47
C SER A 202 -12.77 32.00 -11.97
N ASP A 203 -12.00 31.08 -12.55
CA ASP A 203 -12.39 29.79 -13.11
C ASP A 203 -12.22 28.62 -12.13
N TYR A 204 -11.84 28.87 -10.88
CA TYR A 204 -11.65 27.82 -9.88
C TYR A 204 -12.99 27.25 -9.36
N ASP A 205 -13.24 25.97 -9.67
CA ASP A 205 -14.43 25.22 -9.25
C ASP A 205 -14.17 24.20 -8.10
N GLY A 206 -12.99 24.28 -7.48
CA GLY A 206 -12.63 23.38 -6.39
C GLY A 206 -13.17 23.79 -5.01
N PRO A 207 -12.90 22.98 -3.96
CA PRO A 207 -13.27 23.33 -2.60
C PRO A 207 -12.51 24.57 -2.12
N LYS A 208 -13.26 25.61 -1.74
CA LYS A 208 -12.75 26.88 -1.21
C LYS A 208 -12.34 26.73 0.26
N ARG A 209 -11.15 26.17 0.48
CA ARG A 209 -10.58 25.90 1.81
C ARG A 209 -9.24 26.58 2.00
N THR A 210 -9.02 27.07 3.22
CA THR A 210 -7.79 27.70 3.67
C THR A 210 -7.35 27.03 4.96
N GLY A 211 -6.06 27.14 5.28
CA GLY A 211 -5.53 26.56 6.49
C GLY A 211 -4.40 27.36 7.09
N PHE A 212 -4.02 26.93 8.28
CA PHE A 212 -2.88 27.39 9.04
C PHE A 212 -2.29 26.17 9.75
N ASP A 213 -0.98 26.05 9.76
CA ASP A 213 -0.28 24.97 10.45
C ASP A 213 0.73 25.59 11.42
N GLU A 214 0.89 24.97 12.57
CA GLU A 214 1.95 25.28 13.53
C GLU A 214 2.72 24.00 13.86
N ASP A 215 4.05 24.09 13.79
CA ASP A 215 4.98 23.02 14.13
C ASP A 215 5.68 23.31 15.47
N SER A 216 6.64 22.45 15.83
CA SER A 216 7.50 22.65 17.01
C SER A 216 6.74 22.71 18.34
N LEU A 217 5.57 22.09 18.40
CA LEU A 217 4.73 21.96 19.59
C LEU A 217 5.15 20.77 20.45
N VAL A 218 4.81 20.81 21.73
CA VAL A 218 5.05 19.70 22.66
C VAL A 218 3.87 18.74 22.61
N ASN A 219 4.14 17.47 22.27
CA ASN A 219 3.12 16.42 22.29
C ASN A 219 2.43 16.31 23.65
N TYR A 220 1.13 16.00 23.63
CA TYR A 220 0.25 15.86 24.79
C TYR A 220 0.00 17.14 25.60
N GLN A 221 0.54 18.28 25.16
CA GLN A 221 0.18 19.59 25.67
C GLN A 221 -1.04 20.15 24.92
N LYS A 222 -2.04 20.66 25.64
CA LYS A 222 -3.20 21.32 25.02
C LYS A 222 -2.85 22.75 24.64
N TYR A 223 -3.23 23.14 23.43
CA TYR A 223 -3.06 24.48 22.88
C TYR A 223 -4.42 25.02 22.44
N THR A 224 -4.75 26.24 22.86
CA THR A 224 -5.99 26.93 22.47
C THR A 224 -5.67 28.01 21.45
N TYR A 225 -6.42 27.98 20.35
CA TYR A 225 -6.29 28.89 19.23
C TYR A 225 -7.57 29.68 19.03
N ARG A 226 -7.43 30.95 18.69
CA ARG A 226 -8.51 31.87 18.34
C ARG A 226 -8.30 32.35 16.92
N PHE A 227 -9.36 32.28 16.12
CA PHE A 227 -9.33 32.68 14.74
C PHE A 227 -10.18 33.93 14.58
N TYR A 228 -9.55 34.97 14.04
CA TYR A 228 -10.16 36.25 13.74
C TYR A 228 -10.16 36.45 12.23
N ALA A 229 -11.17 37.14 11.73
CA ALA A 229 -11.23 37.59 10.35
C ALA A 229 -11.75 39.03 10.30
N GLN A 230 -11.62 39.66 9.14
CA GLN A 230 -12.19 40.97 8.85
C GLN A 230 -13.51 40.80 8.10
N THR A 231 -14.54 41.52 8.51
CA THR A 231 -15.78 41.66 7.71
C THR A 231 -15.50 42.47 6.43
N LEU A 232 -16.48 42.55 5.54
CA LEU A 232 -16.41 43.43 4.34
C LEU A 232 -16.23 44.92 4.68
N PHE A 233 -16.37 45.31 5.94
CA PHE A 233 -16.19 46.68 6.44
C PHE A 233 -14.94 46.83 7.33
N GLY A 234 -14.07 45.82 7.37
CA GLY A 234 -12.77 45.89 8.05
C GLY A 234 -12.87 45.69 9.55
N GLU A 235 -14.04 45.27 10.06
CA GLU A 235 -14.23 44.96 11.46
C GLU A 235 -13.60 43.61 11.80
N ARG A 236 -12.75 43.59 12.82
CA ARG A 236 -12.11 42.36 13.28
C ARG A 236 -13.06 41.58 14.19
N VAL A 237 -13.45 40.38 13.76
CA VAL A 237 -14.39 39.51 14.47
C VAL A 237 -13.77 38.15 14.78
N GLN A 238 -14.04 37.62 15.98
CA GLN A 238 -13.66 36.25 16.32
C GLN A 238 -14.71 35.29 15.76
N PHE A 239 -14.32 34.42 14.83
CA PHE A 239 -15.25 33.47 14.22
C PHE A 239 -15.13 32.05 14.80
N ALA A 240 -14.00 31.71 15.43
CA ALA A 240 -13.78 30.42 16.07
C ALA A 240 -12.78 30.45 17.23
N GLU A 241 -12.97 29.52 18.15
CA GLU A 241 -11.99 29.15 19.18
C GLU A 241 -11.94 27.62 19.26
N VAL A 242 -10.74 27.06 19.20
CA VAL A 242 -10.54 25.60 19.23
C VAL A 242 -9.35 25.22 20.08
N THR A 243 -9.40 24.03 20.68
CA THR A 243 -8.28 23.44 21.41
C THR A 243 -7.77 22.21 20.67
N GLY A 244 -6.49 22.20 20.37
CA GLY A 244 -5.77 21.05 19.78
C GLY A 244 -4.74 20.48 20.77
N MET A 245 -4.34 19.24 20.54
CA MET A 245 -3.28 18.58 21.32
C MET A 245 -2.49 17.67 20.37
N PRO A 246 -1.26 18.04 19.97
CA PRO A 246 -0.40 17.19 19.15
C PRO A 246 -0.12 15.88 19.89
N ARG A 247 0.11 14.82 19.12
CA ARG A 247 0.36 13.48 19.68
C ARG A 247 1.52 12.87 18.95
N ASP A 248 2.29 12.07 19.68
CA ASP A 248 3.37 11.32 19.10
C ASP A 248 2.84 10.37 18.02
N ARG A 249 3.35 10.53 16.80
CA ARG A 249 3.07 9.70 15.63
C ARG A 249 4.33 9.16 14.99
N LYS A 250 5.47 9.25 15.67
CA LYS A 250 6.76 8.86 15.14
C LYS A 250 7.09 7.44 15.62
N PRO A 251 7.09 6.44 14.73
CA PRO A 251 7.45 5.09 15.12
C PRO A 251 8.86 4.99 15.71
N PRO A 252 9.11 3.98 16.57
CA PRO A 252 10.46 3.58 16.93
C PRO A 252 11.32 3.26 15.71
N GLN A 253 12.63 3.20 15.92
CA GLN A 253 13.54 2.67 14.92
C GLN A 253 13.19 1.24 14.50
N GLN A 254 13.35 0.95 13.21
CA GLN A 254 13.08 -0.35 12.64
C GLN A 254 14.04 -1.43 13.20
N PRO A 255 13.52 -2.56 13.72
CA PRO A 255 14.36 -3.69 14.09
C PRO A 255 14.89 -4.42 12.85
N PHE A 256 16.10 -4.95 12.95
CA PHE A 256 16.71 -5.81 11.93
C PHE A 256 16.61 -7.27 12.37
N LEU A 257 15.70 -8.03 11.76
CA LEU A 257 15.54 -9.46 11.99
C LEU A 257 16.66 -10.22 11.27
N LYS A 258 17.46 -10.99 12.02
CA LYS A 258 18.42 -11.93 11.45
C LYS A 258 17.70 -13.16 10.88
N GLN A 259 18.40 -13.92 10.04
CA GLN A 259 17.92 -15.21 9.54
C GLN A 259 17.54 -16.13 10.72
N PRO A 260 16.25 -16.48 10.89
CA PRO A 260 15.84 -17.42 11.93
C PRO A 260 16.45 -18.80 11.68
N GLN A 261 16.73 -19.55 12.75
CA GLN A 261 17.43 -20.84 12.68
C GLN A 261 16.59 -21.94 13.32
N HIS A 262 16.35 -23.04 12.60
CA HIS A 262 15.81 -24.29 13.18
C HIS A 262 16.94 -24.99 13.95
N ALA A 263 17.14 -24.59 15.21
CA ALA A 263 18.33 -24.94 15.99
C ALA A 263 18.18 -26.28 16.74
N GLN A 264 16.95 -26.68 17.06
CA GLN A 264 16.59 -27.96 17.71
C GLN A 264 15.31 -28.51 17.05
N PRO A 265 15.01 -29.82 17.16
CA PRO A 265 13.85 -30.43 16.48
C PRO A 265 12.49 -29.78 16.77
N ASP A 266 12.35 -29.12 17.92
CA ASP A 266 11.12 -28.44 18.38
C ASP A 266 11.33 -26.94 18.63
N GLU A 267 12.42 -26.33 18.12
CA GLU A 267 12.71 -24.92 18.37
C GLU A 267 13.24 -24.16 17.15
N VAL A 268 12.57 -23.06 16.81
CA VAL A 268 13.10 -22.03 15.92
C VAL A 268 13.60 -20.85 16.74
N HIS A 269 14.90 -20.56 16.63
CA HIS A 269 15.56 -19.46 17.33
C HIS A 269 15.53 -18.22 16.45
N ILE A 270 14.98 -17.13 16.99
CA ILE A 270 14.77 -15.88 16.29
C ILE A 270 15.56 -14.80 17.01
N GLU A 271 16.44 -14.11 16.28
CA GLU A 271 17.28 -13.05 16.81
C GLU A 271 17.15 -11.78 15.98
N TRP A 272 17.19 -10.62 16.63
CA TRP A 272 17.13 -9.33 15.97
C TRP A 272 18.05 -8.32 16.63
N GLU A 273 18.39 -7.29 15.86
CA GLU A 273 19.15 -6.15 16.30
C GLU A 273 18.31 -4.88 16.20
N MET A 274 18.68 -3.87 16.99
CA MET A 274 18.10 -2.53 16.92
C MET A 274 19.27 -1.58 17.06
N GLN A 275 19.56 -0.82 15.99
CA GLN A 275 20.69 0.10 15.99
C GLN A 275 20.43 1.24 16.99
N ALA A 276 21.51 1.91 17.42
CA ALA A 276 21.41 3.07 18.29
C ALA A 276 21.30 4.36 17.43
N PRO A 277 20.72 5.46 17.96
CA PRO A 277 20.12 5.60 19.29
C PRO A 277 18.68 5.06 19.35
N ILE A 278 18.37 4.32 20.42
CA ILE A 278 17.01 3.85 20.69
C ILE A 278 16.20 5.02 21.28
N ALA A 279 15.01 5.26 20.73
CA ALA A 279 14.11 6.30 21.20
C ALA A 279 13.71 6.08 22.67
N GLY A 280 13.66 7.15 23.48
CA GLY A 280 13.42 7.04 24.93
C GLY A 280 12.01 6.60 25.30
N ASP A 281 11.06 6.71 24.37
CA ASP A 281 9.68 6.26 24.46
C ASP A 281 9.47 4.83 23.92
N PHE A 282 10.55 4.13 23.54
CA PHE A 282 10.49 2.75 23.10
C PHE A 282 10.00 1.83 24.22
N LYS A 283 8.94 1.05 23.94
CA LYS A 283 8.25 0.23 24.94
C LYS A 283 8.68 -1.24 24.89
N GLY A 284 8.82 -1.81 23.69
CA GLY A 284 9.17 -3.22 23.55
C GLY A 284 8.94 -3.78 22.14
N PHE A 285 9.09 -5.10 22.01
CA PHE A 285 8.92 -5.80 20.74
C PHE A 285 7.69 -6.70 20.73
N ALA A 286 6.99 -6.74 19.60
CA ALA A 286 6.06 -7.82 19.26
C ALA A 286 6.73 -8.75 18.25
N ILE A 287 6.49 -10.05 18.38
CA ILE A 287 6.96 -11.04 17.42
C ILE A 287 5.78 -11.85 16.89
N SER A 288 5.75 -11.99 15.58
CA SER A 288 4.62 -12.59 14.87
C SER A 288 5.11 -13.55 13.79
N ARG A 289 4.22 -14.46 13.40
CA ARG A 289 4.46 -15.47 12.35
C ARG A 289 3.36 -15.50 11.31
N SER A 290 3.70 -15.83 10.07
CA SER A 290 2.78 -16.04 8.95
C SER A 290 3.25 -17.22 8.09
N GLU A 291 2.33 -17.89 7.38
CA GLU A 291 2.68 -18.88 6.34
C GLU A 291 3.17 -18.22 5.04
N GLU A 292 2.86 -16.94 4.85
CA GLU A 292 3.18 -16.15 3.65
C GLU A 292 3.94 -14.86 3.99
N ASN A 293 4.81 -14.40 3.09
CA ASN A 293 5.62 -13.18 3.28
C ASN A 293 4.77 -11.91 3.49
N ASN A 294 3.63 -11.80 2.81
CA ASN A 294 2.69 -10.67 2.90
C ASN A 294 1.33 -11.10 3.49
N GLY A 295 1.31 -12.22 4.21
CA GLY A 295 0.09 -12.80 4.78
C GLY A 295 -0.35 -12.13 6.09
N THR A 296 -1.32 -12.77 6.75
CA THR A 296 -1.77 -12.35 8.08
C THR A 296 -0.79 -12.85 9.14
N PHE A 297 -0.06 -11.93 9.76
CA PHE A 297 0.85 -12.24 10.85
C PHE A 297 0.10 -12.38 12.19
N THR A 298 0.26 -13.53 12.84
CA THR A 298 -0.27 -13.80 14.17
C THR A 298 0.80 -13.63 15.23
N LEU A 299 0.47 -12.96 16.35
CA LEU A 299 1.38 -12.80 17.48
C LEU A 299 1.75 -14.16 18.08
N LEU A 300 3.04 -14.36 18.36
CA LEU A 300 3.54 -15.55 19.06
C LEU A 300 3.61 -15.36 20.58
N HIS A 301 3.40 -14.12 21.05
CA HIS A 301 3.39 -13.80 22.47
C HIS A 301 2.34 -12.72 22.77
N ASP A 302 1.53 -12.93 23.80
CA ASP A 302 0.40 -12.05 24.15
C ASP A 302 0.85 -10.67 24.65
N LYS A 303 2.05 -10.59 25.22
CA LYS A 303 2.63 -9.35 25.76
C LYS A 303 3.79 -8.90 24.89
N LEU A 304 4.08 -7.60 24.93
CA LEU A 304 5.32 -7.10 24.35
C LEU A 304 6.52 -7.68 25.11
N LEU A 305 7.50 -8.15 24.36
CA LEU A 305 8.82 -8.47 24.86
C LEU A 305 9.50 -7.18 25.35
N PRO A 306 10.36 -7.25 26.38
CA PRO A 306 10.99 -6.07 26.95
C PRO A 306 11.87 -5.35 25.93
N GLN A 307 12.09 -4.05 26.12
CA GLN A 307 12.96 -3.21 25.27
C GLN A 307 14.40 -3.76 25.08
N THR A 308 14.89 -4.56 26.02
CA THR A 308 16.22 -5.20 25.97
C THR A 308 16.21 -6.55 25.25
N ALA A 309 15.05 -7.10 24.90
CA ALA A 309 14.97 -8.38 24.19
C ALA A 309 15.62 -8.28 22.80
N ARG A 310 16.43 -9.29 22.46
CA ARG A 310 17.07 -9.44 21.15
C ARG A 310 16.92 -10.85 20.59
N LYS A 311 16.18 -11.71 21.30
CA LYS A 311 15.95 -13.10 20.95
C LYS A 311 14.59 -13.60 21.43
N PHE A 312 14.05 -14.57 20.70
CA PHE A 312 12.83 -15.30 21.02
C PHE A 312 12.96 -16.74 20.50
N ILE A 313 12.29 -17.69 21.15
CA ILE A 313 12.27 -19.09 20.72
C ILE A 313 10.83 -19.46 20.41
N ASP A 314 10.54 -19.79 19.15
CA ASP A 314 9.24 -20.33 18.75
C ASP A 314 9.25 -21.86 18.82
N LYS A 315 8.36 -22.42 19.66
CA LYS A 315 8.11 -23.87 19.80
C LYS A 315 6.82 -24.33 19.13
N SER A 316 6.10 -23.39 18.50
CA SER A 316 4.78 -23.59 17.90
C SER A 316 4.80 -23.51 16.37
N PHE A 317 6.00 -23.48 15.77
CA PHE A 317 6.18 -23.38 14.34
C PHE A 317 5.55 -24.57 13.61
N LEU A 318 5.20 -24.36 12.36
CA LEU A 318 4.51 -25.33 11.54
C LEU A 318 5.55 -26.16 10.77
N MET A 319 5.77 -27.42 11.16
CA MET A 319 6.80 -28.28 10.55
C MET A 319 6.62 -28.46 9.03
N ASP A 320 5.38 -28.63 8.58
CA ASP A 320 5.06 -28.91 7.17
C ASP A 320 4.72 -27.65 6.35
N LYS A 321 5.00 -26.46 6.89
CA LYS A 321 4.67 -25.17 6.27
C LYS A 321 5.87 -24.23 6.30
N THR A 322 5.83 -23.24 5.42
CA THR A 322 6.75 -22.11 5.51
C THR A 322 6.39 -21.27 6.72
N ASN A 323 7.39 -20.83 7.49
CA ASN A 323 7.18 -19.95 8.65
C ASN A 323 7.98 -18.65 8.43
N TYR A 324 7.27 -17.57 8.10
CA TYR A 324 7.80 -16.22 8.04
C TYR A 324 7.67 -15.55 9.41
N TYR A 325 8.77 -15.02 9.92
CA TYR A 325 8.80 -14.27 11.17
C TYR A 325 8.92 -12.77 10.91
N LEU A 326 8.25 -11.98 11.75
CA LEU A 326 8.29 -10.53 11.74
C LEU A 326 8.49 -10.02 13.15
N VAL A 327 9.44 -9.10 13.34
CA VAL A 327 9.65 -8.42 14.62
C VAL A 327 9.20 -6.97 14.47
N GLN A 328 8.35 -6.52 15.38
CA GLN A 328 7.84 -5.16 15.39
C GLN A 328 8.31 -4.44 16.65
N ALA A 329 8.82 -3.23 16.51
CA ALA A 329 9.14 -2.33 17.62
C ALA A 329 7.94 -1.41 17.88
N VAL A 330 7.54 -1.29 19.15
CA VAL A 330 6.38 -0.52 19.58
C VAL A 330 6.81 0.51 20.63
N ASP A 331 6.37 1.76 20.51
CA ASP A 331 6.59 2.81 21.53
C ASP A 331 5.45 2.86 22.56
N THR A 332 5.52 3.84 23.47
CA THR A 332 4.49 4.12 24.47
C THR A 332 3.20 4.73 23.89
N ALA A 333 3.23 5.32 22.70
CA ALA A 333 2.09 5.85 21.97
C ALA A 333 1.40 4.80 21.06
N ASN A 334 1.97 3.59 20.97
CA ASN A 334 1.61 2.48 20.08
C ASN A 334 1.89 2.76 18.59
N ASN A 335 2.83 3.64 18.25
CA ASN A 335 3.37 3.64 16.90
C ASN A 335 4.27 2.42 16.71
N VAL A 336 4.28 1.89 15.49
CA VAL A 336 4.90 0.60 15.18
C VAL A 336 5.84 0.74 13.98
N SER A 337 7.03 0.19 14.11
CA SER A 337 7.93 -0.11 12.99
C SER A 337 8.20 -1.61 12.95
N SER A 338 8.45 -2.15 11.76
CA SER A 338 8.54 -3.61 11.55
C SER A 338 9.80 -3.97 10.79
N SER A 339 10.44 -5.07 11.14
CA SER A 339 11.51 -5.66 10.32
C SER A 339 10.99 -6.09 8.95
N PHE A 340 11.87 -6.54 8.07
CA PHE A 340 11.42 -7.37 6.95
C PHE A 340 10.99 -8.75 7.47
N PRO A 341 9.96 -9.38 6.87
CA PRO A 341 9.65 -10.77 7.15
C PRO A 341 10.77 -11.68 6.65
N VAL A 342 11.14 -12.69 7.44
CA VAL A 342 12.16 -13.67 7.07
C VAL A 342 11.66 -15.08 7.31
N ALA A 343 11.74 -15.93 6.29
CA ALA A 343 11.39 -17.35 6.40
C ALA A 343 12.50 -18.14 7.09
N VAL A 344 12.14 -19.06 7.98
CA VAL A 344 13.07 -20.10 8.46
C VAL A 344 13.12 -21.27 7.48
N THR A 345 14.32 -21.82 7.27
CA THR A 345 14.48 -23.13 6.63
C THR A 345 14.44 -24.19 7.72
N LEU A 346 13.44 -25.06 7.67
CA LEU A 346 13.33 -26.17 8.60
C LEU A 346 14.18 -27.35 8.12
N ILE A 347 15.02 -27.89 9.01
CA ILE A 347 15.63 -29.21 8.82
C ILE A 347 14.53 -30.27 8.82
N ASP A 348 14.35 -30.93 7.68
CA ASP A 348 13.53 -32.12 7.56
C ASP A 348 14.38 -33.37 7.75
N SER A 349 13.94 -34.23 8.67
CA SER A 349 14.65 -35.45 9.06
C SER A 349 13.78 -36.70 8.95
N ILE A 350 12.60 -36.60 8.34
CA ILE A 350 11.63 -37.70 8.26
C ILE A 350 11.75 -38.35 6.88
N PRO A 351 12.30 -39.58 6.78
CA PRO A 351 12.39 -40.26 5.50
C PRO A 351 11.01 -40.65 4.94
N PRO A 352 10.88 -40.79 3.61
CA PRO A 352 9.67 -41.32 3.00
C PRO A 352 9.32 -42.72 3.52
N SER A 353 8.04 -43.07 3.45
CA SER A 353 7.57 -44.42 3.80
C SER A 353 8.23 -45.51 2.95
N LYS A 354 8.27 -46.75 3.45
CA LYS A 354 8.75 -47.91 2.68
C LYS A 354 7.92 -48.10 1.38
N PRO A 355 8.53 -48.12 0.18
CA PRO A 355 7.79 -48.28 -1.06
C PRO A 355 7.20 -49.68 -1.23
N ILE A 356 6.13 -49.79 -2.03
CA ILE A 356 5.41 -51.03 -2.27
C ILE A 356 5.29 -51.30 -3.77
N PHE A 357 5.70 -52.50 -4.22
CA PHE A 357 5.47 -52.93 -5.60
C PHE A 357 4.01 -53.31 -5.82
N ILE A 358 3.39 -52.80 -6.89
CA ILE A 358 2.06 -53.21 -7.35
C ILE A 358 2.17 -54.50 -8.18
N LYS A 359 3.13 -54.55 -9.12
CA LYS A 359 3.36 -55.70 -10.01
C LYS A 359 4.76 -55.68 -10.64
N GLY A 360 5.25 -56.87 -10.96
CA GLY A 360 6.42 -57.08 -11.82
C GLY A 360 6.10 -58.11 -12.89
N LYS A 361 6.33 -57.78 -14.16
CA LYS A 361 6.11 -58.71 -15.29
C LYS A 361 7.26 -58.63 -16.28
N ILE A 362 7.66 -59.77 -16.82
CA ILE A 362 8.66 -59.87 -17.89
C ILE A 362 7.97 -60.36 -19.16
N ASP A 363 8.30 -59.75 -20.31
CA ASP A 363 7.81 -60.19 -21.61
C ASP A 363 8.73 -61.23 -22.28
N SER A 364 8.31 -61.73 -23.45
CA SER A 364 9.08 -62.73 -24.21
C SER A 364 10.40 -62.22 -24.78
N THR A 365 10.65 -60.92 -24.74
CA THR A 365 11.87 -60.27 -25.24
C THR A 365 12.86 -59.95 -24.12
N GLY A 366 12.48 -60.15 -22.85
CA GLY A 366 13.31 -59.90 -21.69
C GLY A 366 13.15 -58.51 -21.10
N VAL A 367 12.10 -57.77 -21.46
CA VAL A 367 11.78 -56.48 -20.83
C VAL A 367 10.93 -56.73 -19.60
N VAL A 368 11.46 -56.37 -18.43
CA VAL A 368 10.76 -56.38 -17.16
C VAL A 368 10.12 -55.02 -16.94
N THR A 369 8.82 -54.97 -16.69
CA THR A 369 8.10 -53.77 -16.23
C THR A 369 7.75 -53.93 -14.75
N VAL A 370 8.22 -52.98 -13.96
CA VAL A 370 8.01 -52.88 -12.51
C VAL A 370 7.13 -51.66 -12.22
N ASP A 371 6.09 -51.86 -11.43
CA ASP A 371 5.09 -50.85 -11.09
C ASP A 371 5.08 -50.65 -9.57
N ILE A 372 5.22 -49.40 -9.11
CA ILE A 372 5.37 -49.02 -7.70
C ILE A 372 4.17 -48.16 -7.28
N LYS A 373 3.63 -48.41 -6.09
CA LYS A 373 2.59 -47.56 -5.52
C LYS A 373 3.22 -46.23 -5.09
N LYS A 374 2.70 -45.10 -5.60
CA LYS A 374 3.13 -43.77 -5.18
C LYS A 374 2.99 -43.62 -3.67
N ASN A 375 4.05 -43.16 -3.01
CA ASN A 375 4.03 -42.89 -1.58
C ASN A 375 3.25 -41.58 -1.28
N PRO A 376 2.70 -41.41 -0.06
CA PRO A 376 1.80 -40.28 0.23
C PRO A 376 2.51 -38.95 0.49
N GLU A 377 3.83 -38.93 0.70
CA GLU A 377 4.57 -37.74 1.08
C GLU A 377 4.58 -36.68 -0.05
N ALA A 378 4.40 -35.41 0.33
CA ALA A 378 4.25 -34.31 -0.62
C ALA A 378 5.58 -33.87 -1.25
N ASP A 379 6.67 -34.12 -0.54
CA ASP A 379 8.06 -33.80 -0.83
C ASP A 379 8.84 -35.00 -1.40
N LEU A 380 8.14 -36.05 -1.82
CA LEU A 380 8.72 -37.22 -2.49
C LEU A 380 9.44 -36.79 -3.79
N MET A 381 10.76 -36.94 -3.82
CA MET A 381 11.60 -36.66 -4.98
C MET A 381 11.50 -37.81 -6.01
N GLY A 382 11.47 -39.06 -5.56
CA GLY A 382 11.22 -40.22 -6.43
C GLY A 382 11.85 -41.51 -5.94
N TYR A 383 12.05 -42.46 -6.86
CA TYR A 383 12.53 -43.81 -6.53
C TYR A 383 13.82 -44.19 -7.21
N ARG A 384 14.61 -45.01 -6.50
CA ARG A 384 15.77 -45.72 -7.04
C ARG A 384 15.49 -47.22 -7.06
N LEU A 385 15.50 -47.79 -8.27
CA LEU A 385 15.26 -49.22 -8.50
C LEU A 385 16.58 -49.99 -8.51
N TYR A 386 16.58 -51.11 -7.80
CA TYR A 386 17.70 -52.02 -7.68
C TYR A 386 17.37 -53.40 -8.21
N ARG A 387 18.41 -54.13 -8.62
CA ARG A 387 18.28 -55.48 -9.21
C ARG A 387 19.35 -56.44 -8.70
N SER A 388 18.98 -57.71 -8.55
CA SER A 388 19.91 -58.82 -8.34
C SER A 388 19.49 -60.11 -9.06
N ASN A 389 20.46 -61.00 -9.31
CA ASN A 389 20.24 -62.32 -9.91
C ASN A 389 19.90 -63.41 -8.88
N ALA A 390 20.06 -63.12 -7.59
CA ALA A 390 19.67 -63.97 -6.47
C ALA A 390 19.08 -63.09 -5.35
N ALA A 391 18.28 -63.66 -4.45
CA ALA A 391 17.64 -62.87 -3.39
C ALA A 391 18.61 -62.49 -2.26
N GLU A 392 19.65 -63.32 -2.09
CA GLU A 392 20.69 -63.27 -1.08
C GLU A 392 21.94 -62.50 -1.52
N HIS A 393 22.03 -62.15 -2.80
CA HIS A 393 23.13 -61.35 -3.33
C HIS A 393 22.89 -59.86 -3.09
N GLU A 394 23.97 -59.07 -3.16
CA GLU A 394 23.88 -57.63 -3.19
C GLU A 394 23.06 -57.15 -4.40
N PHE A 395 22.26 -56.11 -4.17
CA PHE A 395 21.41 -55.49 -5.18
C PHE A 395 22.11 -54.26 -5.75
N SER A 396 22.25 -54.18 -7.07
CA SER A 396 22.83 -53.01 -7.72
C SER A 396 21.74 -52.03 -8.16
N ALA A 397 21.96 -50.73 -7.95
CA ALA A 397 21.09 -49.70 -8.50
C ALA A 397 21.13 -49.75 -10.03
N ILE A 398 19.96 -49.74 -10.66
CA ILE A 398 19.84 -49.83 -12.12
C ILE A 398 19.16 -48.61 -12.75
N LYS A 399 18.26 -47.94 -12.02
CA LYS A 399 17.52 -46.76 -12.50
C LYS A 399 17.14 -45.83 -11.36
N GLU A 400 17.22 -44.54 -11.63
CA GLU A 400 16.68 -43.49 -10.78
C GLU A 400 15.59 -42.73 -11.55
N GLY A 401 14.55 -42.32 -10.83
CA GLY A 401 13.43 -41.55 -11.38
C GLY A 401 13.12 -40.36 -10.50
N PHE A 402 14.16 -39.60 -10.16
CA PHE A 402 14.06 -38.40 -9.34
C PHE A 402 13.53 -37.22 -10.14
N LEU A 403 12.62 -36.46 -9.54
CA LEU A 403 12.17 -35.19 -10.04
C LEU A 403 13.21 -34.11 -9.73
N SER A 404 13.33 -33.14 -10.62
CA SER A 404 14.04 -31.90 -10.31
C SER A 404 13.05 -30.91 -9.68
N ILE A 405 13.52 -30.09 -8.75
CA ILE A 405 12.68 -29.14 -7.99
C ILE A 405 12.01 -28.08 -8.90
N ASP A 406 12.56 -27.89 -10.11
CA ASP A 406 12.10 -26.96 -11.15
C ASP A 406 11.16 -27.61 -12.20
N SER A 407 10.84 -28.90 -12.07
CA SER A 407 10.00 -29.61 -13.04
C SER A 407 8.53 -29.21 -12.89
N MET A 408 7.97 -28.58 -13.93
CA MET A 408 6.58 -28.07 -13.97
C MET A 408 5.48 -29.16 -13.84
N GLY A 409 5.84 -30.45 -13.80
CA GLY A 409 4.94 -31.56 -13.50
C GLY A 409 5.49 -32.40 -12.36
N ARG A 410 4.79 -32.44 -11.21
CA ARG A 410 5.14 -33.26 -10.02
C ARG A 410 4.67 -34.71 -10.15
N ASP A 411 4.81 -35.28 -11.34
CA ASP A 411 4.42 -36.67 -11.60
C ASP A 411 5.61 -37.59 -11.32
N VAL A 412 5.65 -38.08 -10.09
CA VAL A 412 6.67 -39.05 -9.65
C VAL A 412 6.57 -40.30 -10.53
N LYS A 413 7.70 -40.69 -11.13
CA LYS A 413 7.78 -41.88 -11.98
C LYS A 413 7.60 -43.15 -11.13
N THR A 414 6.48 -43.84 -11.34
CA THR A 414 6.16 -45.10 -10.64
C THR A 414 6.41 -46.36 -11.46
N VAL A 415 6.64 -46.22 -12.77
CA VAL A 415 6.83 -47.34 -13.70
C VAL A 415 8.25 -47.35 -14.24
N TYR A 416 8.92 -48.48 -14.04
CA TYR A 416 10.30 -48.70 -14.47
C TYR A 416 10.36 -49.90 -15.40
N LYS A 417 11.18 -49.78 -16.45
CA LYS A 417 11.47 -50.87 -17.38
C LYS A 417 12.93 -51.27 -17.27
N ASP A 418 13.23 -52.54 -17.13
CA ASP A 418 14.58 -53.11 -17.14
C ASP A 418 14.70 -54.15 -18.25
N THR A 419 15.89 -54.29 -18.83
CA THR A 419 16.15 -55.30 -19.87
C THR A 419 17.11 -56.34 -19.32
N VAL A 420 16.69 -57.61 -19.31
CA VAL A 420 17.47 -58.72 -18.76
C VAL A 420 17.76 -59.77 -19.82
N THR A 421 18.89 -60.46 -19.67
CA THR A 421 19.20 -61.62 -20.52
C THR A 421 18.27 -62.78 -20.21
N LEU A 422 17.71 -63.40 -21.27
CA LEU A 422 16.89 -64.61 -21.17
C LEU A 422 17.72 -65.89 -21.24
N LYS A 423 18.97 -65.83 -21.75
CA LYS A 423 19.92 -66.94 -21.70
C LYS A 423 20.61 -66.94 -20.33
N SER A 424 19.83 -67.21 -19.29
CA SER A 424 20.32 -67.28 -17.91
C SER A 424 19.94 -68.61 -17.27
N LEU A 425 20.88 -69.18 -16.50
CA LEU A 425 20.62 -70.35 -15.65
C LEU A 425 19.84 -69.99 -14.37
N THR A 426 19.65 -68.70 -14.08
CA THR A 426 18.86 -68.24 -12.93
C THR A 426 17.39 -68.03 -13.36
N PRO A 427 16.43 -68.80 -12.82
CA PRO A 427 15.03 -68.76 -13.28
C PRO A 427 14.28 -67.51 -12.82
N TYR A 428 14.84 -66.72 -11.91
CA TYR A 428 14.25 -65.49 -11.40
C TYR A 428 15.22 -64.33 -11.47
N ILE A 429 14.66 -63.13 -11.63
CA ILE A 429 15.32 -61.86 -11.38
C ILE A 429 14.61 -61.17 -10.21
N TYR A 430 15.37 -60.50 -9.36
CA TYR A 430 14.89 -59.89 -8.12
C TYR A 430 15.06 -58.38 -8.16
N TYR A 431 14.08 -57.64 -7.62
CA TYR A 431 14.11 -56.18 -7.52
C TYR A 431 13.81 -55.71 -6.10
N ARG A 432 14.42 -54.57 -5.73
CA ARG A 432 14.10 -53.77 -4.54
C ARG A 432 14.03 -52.31 -4.94
N VAL A 433 13.33 -51.50 -4.17
CA VAL A 433 13.23 -50.05 -4.41
C VAL A 433 13.26 -49.30 -3.09
N GLU A 434 13.89 -48.13 -3.10
CA GLU A 434 13.82 -47.13 -2.03
C GLU A 434 13.25 -45.82 -2.59
N ALA A 435 12.66 -45.01 -1.71
CA ALA A 435 12.18 -43.67 -2.00
C ALA A 435 13.09 -42.63 -1.35
N LEU A 436 13.26 -41.50 -2.03
CA LEU A 436 13.96 -40.32 -1.52
C LEU A 436 13.04 -39.11 -1.59
N ASP A 437 13.15 -38.21 -0.63
CA ASP A 437 12.54 -36.87 -0.64
C ASP A 437 13.53 -35.81 -1.21
N PHE A 438 13.07 -34.56 -1.31
CA PHE A 438 13.92 -33.45 -1.76
C PHE A 438 15.01 -33.04 -0.74
N ASN A 439 14.89 -33.47 0.51
CA ASN A 439 15.89 -33.29 1.57
C ASN A 439 16.90 -34.45 1.61
N HIS A 440 16.81 -35.38 0.66
CA HIS A 440 17.65 -36.56 0.48
C HIS A 440 17.56 -37.59 1.62
N ASN A 441 16.51 -37.56 2.44
CA ASN A 441 16.25 -38.66 3.36
C ASN A 441 15.83 -39.90 2.57
N THR A 442 16.31 -41.07 2.98
CA THR A 442 16.12 -42.33 2.26
C THR A 442 15.22 -43.28 3.05
N SER A 443 14.19 -43.81 2.41
CA SER A 443 13.28 -44.79 3.02
C SER A 443 13.98 -46.12 3.33
N GLU A 444 13.36 -46.97 4.14
CA GLU A 444 13.67 -48.39 4.08
C GLU A 444 13.40 -48.96 2.68
N PHE A 445 14.18 -49.97 2.29
CA PHE A 445 13.93 -50.72 1.06
C PHE A 445 12.57 -51.45 1.11
N SER A 446 11.92 -51.52 -0.05
CA SER A 446 10.78 -52.41 -0.28
C SER A 446 11.10 -53.88 0.01
N ASP A 447 10.03 -54.67 0.14
CA ASP A 447 10.15 -56.12 0.02
C ASP A 447 10.65 -56.52 -1.37
N ILE A 448 11.27 -57.69 -1.47
CA ILE A 448 11.85 -58.18 -2.72
C ILE A 448 10.74 -58.57 -3.69
N LEU A 449 10.73 -57.96 -4.87
CA LEU A 449 9.92 -58.39 -6.00
C LEU A 449 10.65 -59.46 -6.80
N LYS A 450 10.07 -60.68 -6.82
CA LYS A 450 10.58 -61.83 -7.55
C LYS A 450 9.85 -62.00 -8.88
N VAL A 451 10.58 -61.92 -10.00
CA VAL A 451 10.01 -62.05 -11.36
C VAL A 451 10.60 -63.29 -12.06
N LYS A 452 9.73 -64.19 -12.55
CA LYS A 452 10.13 -65.44 -13.21
C LYS A 452 10.53 -65.18 -14.66
N ARG A 453 11.75 -65.57 -15.05
CA ARG A 453 12.21 -65.48 -16.44
C ARG A 453 11.53 -66.53 -17.33
N PRO A 454 11.20 -66.19 -18.59
CA PRO A 454 10.87 -67.18 -19.61
C PRO A 454 12.07 -68.11 -19.84
N ASP A 455 11.82 -69.41 -19.86
CA ASP A 455 12.86 -70.37 -20.21
C ASP A 455 13.10 -70.37 -21.72
N LYS A 456 14.36 -70.19 -22.11
CA LYS A 456 14.84 -70.16 -23.49
C LYS A 456 16.09 -71.02 -23.69
N ILE A 457 16.54 -71.71 -22.65
CA ILE A 457 17.74 -72.56 -22.72
C ILE A 457 17.26 -73.97 -23.04
N ALA A 458 17.63 -74.49 -24.21
CA ALA A 458 17.30 -75.86 -24.54
C ALA A 458 18.00 -76.83 -23.56
N PRO A 459 17.33 -77.93 -23.16
CA PRO A 459 17.98 -78.97 -22.38
C PRO A 459 19.26 -79.46 -23.05
N THR A 460 20.27 -79.77 -22.23
CA THR A 460 21.54 -80.29 -22.73
C THR A 460 21.32 -81.61 -23.48
N THR A 461 21.93 -81.78 -24.66
CA THR A 461 21.77 -83.00 -25.45
C THR A 461 22.33 -84.22 -24.71
N PRO A 462 21.58 -85.33 -24.61
CA PRO A 462 22.11 -86.58 -24.07
C PRO A 462 23.25 -87.11 -24.94
N VAL A 463 24.28 -87.70 -24.32
CA VAL A 463 25.49 -88.16 -25.04
C VAL A 463 25.72 -89.65 -24.83
N PHE A 464 26.09 -90.37 -25.91
CA PHE A 464 26.56 -91.75 -25.78
C PHE A 464 27.93 -91.77 -25.11
N LYS A 465 28.03 -92.52 -24.01
CA LYS A 465 29.27 -92.77 -23.28
C LYS A 465 30.01 -93.98 -23.81
N LYS A 466 29.27 -95.04 -24.15
CA LYS A 466 29.85 -96.29 -24.66
C LYS A 466 28.86 -96.98 -25.59
N ILE A 467 29.39 -97.50 -26.69
CA ILE A 467 28.67 -98.33 -27.66
C ILE A 467 29.44 -99.64 -27.75
N LYS A 468 28.79 -100.76 -27.46
CA LYS A 468 29.36 -102.10 -27.61
C LYS A 468 28.48 -102.91 -28.55
N SER A 469 29.05 -103.37 -29.65
CA SER A 469 28.38 -104.25 -30.62
C SER A 469 28.78 -105.69 -30.35
N THR A 470 27.79 -106.58 -30.30
CA THR A 470 27.97 -108.04 -30.31
C THR A 470 27.30 -108.62 -31.56
N GLU A 471 27.31 -109.94 -31.76
CA GLU A 471 26.66 -110.58 -32.92
C GLU A 471 25.13 -110.35 -32.94
N ASP A 472 24.48 -110.32 -31.76
CA ASP A 472 23.01 -110.23 -31.66
C ASP A 472 22.46 -108.92 -31.07
N VAL A 473 23.27 -108.14 -30.34
CA VAL A 473 22.80 -106.95 -29.59
C VAL A 473 23.78 -105.77 -29.67
N ILE A 474 23.22 -104.56 -29.70
CA ILE A 474 23.97 -103.31 -29.51
C ILE A 474 23.64 -102.77 -28.11
N GLU A 475 24.63 -102.74 -27.22
CA GLU A 475 24.54 -102.11 -25.91
C GLU A 475 24.90 -100.63 -26.02
N LEU A 476 23.97 -99.76 -25.64
CA LEU A 476 24.14 -98.31 -25.64
C LEU A 476 24.13 -97.80 -24.20
N GLN A 477 25.26 -97.23 -23.76
CA GLN A 477 25.33 -96.49 -22.52
C GLN A 477 25.37 -95.00 -22.83
N PHE A 478 24.46 -94.22 -22.25
CA PHE A 478 24.37 -92.78 -22.46
C PHE A 478 24.26 -92.03 -21.13
N ALA A 479 24.76 -90.79 -21.11
CA ALA A 479 24.44 -89.83 -20.06
C ALA A 479 23.23 -89.00 -20.48
N LEU A 480 22.21 -89.04 -19.64
CA LEU A 480 21.01 -88.23 -19.77
C LEU A 480 21.33 -86.74 -19.61
N SER A 481 20.47 -85.89 -20.18
CA SER A 481 20.48 -84.45 -19.94
C SER A 481 20.44 -84.15 -18.44
N LYS A 482 21.28 -83.21 -17.98
CA LYS A 482 21.28 -82.72 -16.58
C LYS A 482 20.43 -81.46 -16.38
N SER A 483 19.76 -80.98 -17.42
CA SER A 483 18.89 -79.82 -17.33
C SER A 483 17.67 -80.16 -16.47
N ILE A 484 17.27 -79.25 -15.58
CA ILE A 484 16.22 -79.51 -14.57
C ILE A 484 14.81 -79.58 -15.18
N ASP A 485 14.64 -79.04 -16.37
CA ASP A 485 13.39 -78.84 -17.10
C ASP A 485 13.16 -79.87 -18.22
N VAL A 486 13.95 -80.96 -18.24
CA VAL A 486 13.82 -82.02 -19.25
C VAL A 486 12.49 -82.75 -19.09
N LYS A 487 11.63 -82.67 -20.11
CA LYS A 487 10.34 -83.39 -20.14
C LYS A 487 10.48 -84.85 -20.58
N GLU A 488 11.21 -85.09 -21.67
CA GLU A 488 11.45 -86.44 -22.21
C GLU A 488 12.78 -86.48 -22.97
N GLN A 489 13.38 -87.66 -23.06
CA GLN A 489 14.56 -87.92 -23.88
C GLN A 489 14.25 -89.11 -24.79
N ILE A 490 14.45 -88.93 -26.10
CA ILE A 490 13.98 -89.87 -27.11
C ILE A 490 15.18 -90.42 -27.87
N LEU A 491 15.27 -91.75 -27.99
CA LEU A 491 16.29 -92.42 -28.78
C LEU A 491 15.75 -92.76 -30.17
N TYR A 492 16.45 -92.31 -31.22
CA TYR A 492 16.12 -92.65 -32.60
C TYR A 492 17.15 -93.63 -33.18
N ARG A 493 16.67 -94.72 -33.79
CA ARG A 493 17.50 -95.67 -34.55
C ARG A 493 17.19 -95.59 -36.05
N LYS A 494 18.23 -95.50 -36.88
CA LYS A 494 18.14 -95.60 -38.36
C LYS A 494 18.91 -96.82 -38.84
N THR A 495 18.28 -97.68 -39.64
CA THR A 495 18.88 -98.93 -40.15
C THR A 495 19.54 -98.78 -41.53
N ASN A 496 19.30 -97.68 -42.23
CA ASN A 496 19.92 -97.37 -43.53
C ASN A 496 20.21 -95.87 -43.65
N LEU A 497 21.48 -95.51 -43.83
CA LEU A 497 21.92 -94.11 -43.93
C LEU A 497 21.28 -93.35 -45.10
N LYS A 498 21.00 -94.03 -46.24
CA LYS A 498 20.47 -93.42 -47.47
C LYS A 498 18.93 -93.35 -47.58
N ALA A 499 18.20 -94.03 -46.69
CA ALA A 499 16.73 -94.01 -46.74
C ALA A 499 16.18 -92.70 -46.14
N HIS A 500 15.33 -91.98 -46.87
CA HIS A 500 14.56 -90.86 -46.34
C HIS A 500 13.31 -91.39 -45.59
N GLY A 501 13.20 -91.14 -44.29
CA GLY A 501 11.87 -91.07 -43.63
C GLY A 501 11.43 -92.16 -42.63
N LYS A 502 12.25 -93.13 -42.19
CA LYS A 502 11.85 -94.01 -41.05
C LYS A 502 12.97 -94.20 -40.03
N SER A 503 12.83 -93.49 -38.91
CA SER A 503 13.58 -93.70 -37.67
C SER A 503 12.67 -94.40 -36.67
N ILE A 504 13.17 -95.41 -35.95
CA ILE A 504 12.41 -96.08 -34.87
C ILE A 504 12.63 -95.29 -33.58
N LYS A 505 11.53 -94.86 -32.95
CA LYS A 505 11.49 -94.13 -31.68
C LYS A 505 11.49 -95.15 -30.53
N PHE A 506 12.46 -95.05 -29.62
CA PHE A 506 12.55 -95.82 -28.38
C PHE A 506 12.41 -94.90 -27.17
#